data_AF-A0A4R3VRA2-F1
#
_entry.id   AF-A0A4R3VRA2-F1
#
_cell.length_a   1.000
_cell.length_b   1.000
_cell.length_c   1.000
_cell.angle_alpha   90.00
_cell.angle_beta   90.00
_cell.angle_gamma   90.00
#
_symmetry.space_group_name_H-M   'P 1'
#
loop_
_entity.id
_entity.type
_entity.pdbx_description
1 polymer ?
#
loop_
_entity_poly.entity_id
_entity_poly.type
_entity_poly.pdbx_seq_one_letter_code
_entity_poly.pdbx_strand_id
1 'polypeptide(L)'
;MIIKNVGFVYFLFTLFFSAKAISVDSIFKAPVGSIYSLEYNPTYTGANVLKLKLSNVPDKSCATLATQLAGQYFEVLVNNQYVPFTPPASGTTWNRNTVVADKTAALCKSGKDNTIVVNHFVYPKTYALYQSGGDIVHSSGGSAEKENLIKVSYEIYRKTMQTRENHQLSIK
;
A
#
# COMPACT_ATOMS: atom_id res chain seq x y z
N MET A 1 -45.39 -50.11 32.87
CA MET A 1 -44.04 -50.09 32.24
C MET A 1 -44.09 -49.06 31.12
N ILE A 2 -43.47 -47.90 31.35
CA ILE A 2 -43.54 -46.73 30.47
C ILE A 2 -42.37 -46.82 29.49
N ILE A 3 -42.66 -46.93 28.19
CA ILE A 3 -41.65 -46.74 27.14
C ILE A 3 -41.89 -45.36 26.51
N LYS A 4 -40.99 -44.44 26.84
CA LYS A 4 -40.86 -43.11 26.23
C LYS A 4 -40.30 -43.28 24.82
N ASN A 5 -41.02 -42.81 23.80
CA ASN A 5 -40.42 -42.48 22.51
C ASN A 5 -40.35 -40.95 22.39
N VAL A 6 -39.12 -40.46 22.50
CA VAL A 6 -38.75 -39.05 22.43
C VAL A 6 -38.82 -38.63 20.96
N GLY A 7 -39.74 -37.72 20.64
CA GLY A 7 -39.85 -37.11 19.32
C GLY A 7 -38.60 -36.29 19.01
N PHE A 8 -37.91 -36.66 17.94
CA PHE A 8 -36.74 -35.96 17.42
C PHE A 8 -37.23 -34.73 16.62
N VAL A 9 -37.33 -33.57 17.29
CA VAL A 9 -37.65 -32.30 16.65
C VAL A 9 -36.37 -31.74 16.04
N TYR A 10 -36.25 -31.80 14.72
CA TYR A 10 -35.21 -31.07 13.98
C TYR A 10 -35.51 -29.57 14.04
N PHE A 11 -34.86 -28.87 14.98
CA PHE A 11 -34.83 -27.41 15.02
C PHE A 11 -33.87 -26.94 13.90
N LEU A 12 -34.41 -26.62 12.73
CA LEU A 12 -33.67 -25.93 11.66
C LEU A 12 -33.36 -24.50 12.13
N PHE A 13 -32.18 -24.30 12.72
CA PHE A 13 -31.57 -22.99 12.86
C PHE A 13 -31.14 -22.52 11.46
N THR A 14 -31.99 -21.76 10.79
CA THR A 14 -31.56 -20.96 9.64
C THR A 14 -30.64 -19.86 10.18
N LEU A 15 -29.33 -20.11 10.09
CA LEU A 15 -28.32 -19.06 10.19
C LEU A 15 -28.58 -18.07 9.06
N PHE A 16 -29.38 -17.03 9.34
CA PHE A 16 -29.39 -15.83 8.54
C PHE A 16 -27.97 -15.25 8.61
N PHE A 17 -27.14 -15.60 7.63
CA PHE A 17 -25.98 -14.80 7.29
C PHE A 17 -26.54 -13.43 6.86
N SER A 18 -26.63 -12.50 7.81
CA SER A 18 -26.56 -11.09 7.45
C SER A 18 -25.19 -10.86 6.84
N ALA A 19 -25.07 -11.09 5.55
CA ALA A 19 -24.08 -10.38 4.76
C ALA A 19 -24.41 -8.90 5.00
N LYS A 20 -23.63 -8.24 5.88
CA LYS A 20 -23.62 -6.80 5.92
C LYS A 20 -23.24 -6.39 4.50
N ALA A 21 -24.22 -5.94 3.73
CA ALA A 21 -23.98 -5.24 2.49
C ALA A 21 -23.10 -4.05 2.88
N ILE A 22 -21.81 -4.16 2.60
CA ILE A 22 -20.88 -3.06 2.69
C ILE A 22 -21.45 -2.05 1.70
N SER A 23 -22.12 -1.00 2.19
CA SER A 23 -22.68 0.00 1.29
C SER A 23 -21.51 0.58 0.50
N VAL A 24 -21.71 0.83 -0.79
CA VAL A 24 -20.69 1.40 -1.67
C VAL A 24 -20.11 2.68 -1.03
N ASP A 25 -20.94 3.45 -0.31
CA ASP A 25 -20.53 4.64 0.45
C ASP A 25 -19.53 4.38 1.58
N SER A 26 -19.52 3.18 2.18
CA SER A 26 -18.57 2.79 3.23
C SER A 26 -17.22 2.31 2.69
N ILE A 27 -17.15 1.97 1.40
CA ILE A 27 -15.90 1.60 0.71
C ILE A 27 -15.10 2.87 0.33
N PHE A 28 -15.78 4.01 0.16
CA PHE A 28 -15.19 5.24 -0.38
C PHE A 28 -15.05 6.42 0.60
N LYS A 29 -15.49 6.31 1.86
CA LYS A 29 -15.19 7.34 2.87
C LYS A 29 -13.77 7.16 3.40
N ALA A 30 -12.84 7.95 2.88
CA ALA A 30 -11.48 8.01 3.37
C ALA A 30 -11.46 8.47 4.85
N PRO A 31 -10.37 8.22 5.60
CA PRO A 31 -10.31 8.32 7.07
C PRO A 31 -10.70 9.68 7.68
N VAL A 32 -10.80 10.74 6.87
CA VAL A 32 -11.01 12.13 7.31
C VAL A 32 -12.06 12.89 6.48
N GLY A 33 -12.99 12.16 5.84
CA GLY A 33 -13.96 12.76 4.93
C GLY A 33 -13.38 13.23 3.59
N SER A 34 -12.14 12.81 3.31
CA SER A 34 -11.51 13.00 2.00
C SER A 34 -12.11 12.07 0.95
N ILE A 35 -11.89 12.44 -0.32
CA ILE A 35 -12.21 11.61 -1.48
C ILE A 35 -10.91 10.94 -1.91
N TYR A 36 -10.90 9.63 -2.12
CA TYR A 36 -9.72 8.94 -2.62
C TYR A 36 -9.87 8.44 -4.06
N SER A 37 -8.75 8.38 -4.78
CA SER A 37 -8.61 7.62 -6.02
C SER A 37 -7.32 6.79 -5.98
N LEU A 38 -7.37 5.62 -6.62
CA LEU A 38 -6.22 4.72 -6.78
C LEU A 38 -6.03 4.46 -8.27
N GLU A 39 -4.85 4.78 -8.79
CA GLU A 39 -4.52 4.59 -10.20
C GLU A 39 -3.07 4.16 -10.38
N TYR A 40 -2.77 3.61 -11.55
CA TYR A 40 -1.39 3.37 -11.95
C TYR A 40 -0.69 4.69 -12.28
N ASN A 41 0.56 4.87 -11.86
CA ASN A 41 1.35 6.05 -12.17
C ASN A 41 2.31 5.79 -13.35
N PRO A 42 2.01 6.29 -14.55
CA PRO A 42 2.85 6.06 -15.74
C PRO A 42 4.13 6.91 -15.76
N THR A 43 4.29 7.88 -14.86
CA THR A 43 5.46 8.77 -14.81
C THR A 43 6.76 7.99 -14.57
N TYR A 44 6.67 6.89 -13.80
CA TYR A 44 7.81 6.04 -13.45
C TYR A 44 8.01 4.93 -14.48
N THR A 45 8.58 5.28 -15.64
CA THR A 45 8.85 4.30 -16.70
C THR A 45 9.72 3.15 -16.17
N GLY A 46 9.30 1.91 -16.45
CA GLY A 46 10.03 0.71 -16.04
C GLY A 46 9.82 0.28 -14.59
N ALA A 47 8.99 0.98 -13.81
CA ALA A 47 8.62 0.62 -12.45
C ALA A 47 7.10 0.47 -12.35
N ASN A 48 6.63 -0.45 -11.50
CA ASN A 48 5.22 -0.53 -11.16
C ASN A 48 4.94 0.41 -9.99
N VAL A 49 4.20 1.48 -10.23
CA VAL A 49 3.88 2.46 -9.19
C VAL A 49 2.38 2.69 -9.11
N LEU A 50 1.83 2.50 -7.91
CA LEU A 50 0.44 2.85 -7.62
C LEU A 50 0.39 4.24 -6.99
N LYS A 51 -0.49 5.09 -7.51
CA LYS A 51 -0.77 6.42 -6.97
C LYS A 51 -2.10 6.40 -6.23
N LEU A 52 -2.03 6.60 -4.92
CA LEU A 52 -3.18 6.93 -4.09
C LEU A 52 -3.26 8.46 -3.98
N LYS A 53 -4.37 9.05 -4.40
CA LYS A 53 -4.63 10.49 -4.21
C LYS A 53 -5.77 10.66 -3.22
N LEU A 54 -5.54 11.43 -2.17
CA LEU A 54 -6.54 11.89 -1.21
C LEU A 54 -6.81 13.37 -1.49
N SER A 55 -8.05 13.71 -1.81
CA SER A 55 -8.50 15.09 -2.06
C SER A 55 -9.47 15.53 -0.96
N ASN A 56 -9.65 16.83 -0.80
CA ASN A 56 -10.52 17.41 0.22
C ASN A 56 -10.10 17.04 1.66
N VAL A 57 -8.79 16.97 1.92
CA VAL A 57 -8.26 16.67 3.26
C VAL A 57 -8.37 17.93 4.15
N PRO A 58 -9.05 17.86 5.31
CA PRO A 58 -9.10 18.97 6.26
C PRO A 58 -7.72 19.34 6.80
N ASP A 59 -7.46 20.63 6.97
CA ASP A 59 -6.21 21.19 7.52
C ASP A 59 -5.79 20.52 8.84
N LYS A 60 -6.71 20.35 9.79
CA LYS A 60 -6.49 19.68 11.08
C LYS A 60 -5.98 18.25 10.96
N SER A 61 -6.28 17.58 9.84
CA SER A 61 -5.86 16.20 9.58
C SER A 61 -4.70 16.08 8.62
N CYS A 62 -4.49 17.09 7.76
CA CYS A 62 -3.51 17.07 6.69
C CYS A 62 -2.10 16.81 7.21
N ALA A 63 -1.63 17.55 8.22
CA ALA A 63 -0.27 17.44 8.73
C ALA A 63 0.01 16.06 9.35
N THR A 64 -0.91 15.59 10.21
CA THR A 64 -0.80 14.28 10.87
C THR A 64 -0.81 13.14 9.86
N LEU A 65 -1.76 13.17 8.91
CA LEU A 65 -1.91 12.12 7.91
C LEU A 65 -0.71 12.09 6.94
N ALA A 66 -0.28 13.26 6.46
CA ALA A 66 0.90 13.37 5.60
C ALA A 66 2.16 12.85 6.30
N THR A 67 2.34 13.17 7.60
CA THR A 67 3.49 12.69 8.39
C THR A 67 3.46 11.18 8.57
N GLN A 68 2.30 10.60 8.90
CA GLN A 68 2.15 9.15 9.06
C GLN A 68 2.40 8.41 7.75
N LEU A 69 1.83 8.91 6.65
CA LEU A 69 2.03 8.31 5.32
C LEU A 69 3.49 8.44 4.89
N ALA A 70 4.13 9.59 5.06
CA ALA A 70 5.54 9.77 4.71
C ALA A 70 6.49 8.91 5.57
N GLY A 71 6.07 8.54 6.79
CA GLY A 71 6.82 7.58 7.61
C GLY A 71 6.77 6.13 7.12
N GLN A 72 5.80 5.80 6.25
CA GLN A 72 5.58 4.43 5.76
C GLN A 72 5.86 4.27 4.27
N TYR A 73 5.60 5.33 3.50
CA TYR A 73 5.64 5.32 2.05
C TYR A 73 6.80 6.18 1.56
N PHE A 74 7.41 5.69 0.48
CA PHE A 74 8.59 6.27 -0.11
C PHE A 74 8.38 7.71 -0.59
N GLU A 75 7.26 7.96 -1.24
CA GLU A 75 7.00 9.23 -1.89
C GLU A 75 5.61 9.71 -1.52
N VAL A 76 5.58 10.80 -0.77
CA VAL A 76 4.36 11.48 -0.36
C VAL A 76 4.47 12.95 -0.72
N LEU A 77 3.42 13.47 -1.35
CA LEU A 77 3.29 14.87 -1.71
C LEU A 77 2.07 15.45 -1.02
N VAL A 78 2.20 16.68 -0.53
CA VAL A 78 1.09 17.51 -0.06
C VAL A 78 0.98 18.70 -0.99
N ASN A 79 -0.20 18.92 -1.58
CA ASN A 79 -0.44 20.04 -2.50
C ASN A 79 0.61 20.14 -3.63
N ASN A 80 1.00 18.99 -4.17
CA ASN A 80 2.03 18.85 -5.21
C ASN A 80 3.47 19.21 -4.77
N GLN A 81 3.74 19.24 -3.46
CA GLN A 81 5.06 19.46 -2.88
C GLN A 81 5.49 18.23 -2.07
N TYR A 82 6.75 17.82 -2.19
CA TYR A 82 7.27 16.66 -1.46
C TYR A 82 7.25 16.89 0.05
N VAL A 83 6.84 15.86 0.78
CA VAL A 83 7.01 15.84 2.23
C VAL A 83 8.49 15.80 2.57
N PRO A 84 9.00 16.75 3.35
CA PRO A 84 10.42 16.87 3.63
C PRO A 84 10.91 15.82 4.63
N PHE A 85 12.07 15.29 4.33
CA PHE A 85 12.78 14.29 5.11
C PHE A 85 14.08 14.85 5.64
N THR A 86 14.46 14.51 6.88
CA THR A 86 15.83 14.76 7.34
C THR A 86 16.78 13.78 6.65
N PRO A 87 17.87 14.24 6.03
CA PRO A 87 18.87 13.33 5.49
C PRO A 87 19.49 12.49 6.62
N PRO A 88 19.94 11.26 6.34
CA PRO A 88 20.57 10.43 7.36
C PRO A 88 21.86 11.09 7.86
N ALA A 89 22.23 10.79 9.10
CA ALA A 89 23.60 11.03 9.54
C ALA A 89 24.57 10.31 8.58
N SER A 90 25.67 10.96 8.20
CA SER A 90 26.61 10.45 7.20
C SER A 90 27.02 9.00 7.49
N GLY A 91 26.86 8.11 6.50
CA GLY A 91 27.25 6.70 6.62
C GLY A 91 26.11 5.74 7.00
N THR A 92 24.88 6.23 7.20
CA THR A 92 23.70 5.36 7.36
C THR A 92 22.93 5.23 6.04
N THR A 93 22.39 4.04 5.79
CA THR A 93 21.59 3.77 4.60
C THR A 93 20.37 4.71 4.57
N TRP A 94 20.19 5.41 3.45
CA TRP A 94 19.15 6.41 3.15
C TRP A 94 17.68 5.99 3.37
N ASN A 95 17.46 4.78 3.88
CA ASN A 95 16.17 4.12 3.92
C ASN A 95 15.39 4.37 5.23
N ARG A 96 15.83 5.30 6.09
CA ARG A 96 15.11 5.74 7.30
C ARG A 96 15.32 7.22 7.60
N ASN A 97 14.93 8.07 6.66
CA ASN A 97 14.84 9.49 6.93
C ASN A 97 13.69 9.75 7.92
N THR A 98 13.91 10.62 8.90
CA THR A 98 12.83 11.05 9.81
C THR A 98 12.05 12.18 9.14
N VAL A 99 10.73 12.05 9.06
CA VAL A 99 9.85 13.08 8.49
C VAL A 99 9.96 14.36 9.31
N VAL A 100 10.11 15.52 8.65
CA VAL A 100 10.16 16.82 9.33
C VAL A 100 8.71 17.32 9.52
N ALA A 101 8.11 16.99 10.67
CA ALA A 101 6.69 17.26 10.94
C ALA A 101 6.31 18.74 10.77
N ASP A 102 7.09 19.68 11.29
CA ASP A 102 6.78 21.11 11.20
C ASP A 102 6.77 21.62 9.75
N LYS A 103 7.76 21.20 8.95
CA LYS A 103 7.81 21.56 7.53
C LYS A 103 6.70 20.86 6.73
N THR A 104 6.28 19.67 7.16
CA THR A 104 5.14 18.96 6.57
C THR A 104 3.83 19.71 6.83
N ALA A 105 3.64 20.20 8.06
CA ALA A 105 2.49 21.00 8.43
C ALA A 105 2.40 22.30 7.60
N ALA A 106 3.54 22.92 7.30
CA ALA A 106 3.60 24.12 6.46
C ALA A 106 3.15 23.91 5.00
N LEU A 107 3.12 22.66 4.51
CA LEU A 107 2.58 22.34 3.17
C LEU A 107 1.03 22.33 3.13
N CYS A 108 0.39 22.19 4.30
CA CYS A 108 -1.05 22.15 4.42
C CYS A 108 -1.64 23.56 4.42
N LYS A 109 -2.62 23.79 3.57
CA LYS A 109 -3.42 25.01 3.50
C LYS A 109 -4.56 24.94 4.50
N SER A 110 -5.00 26.10 4.99
CA SER A 110 -6.20 26.23 5.82
C SER A 110 -7.46 25.75 5.10
N GLY A 111 -8.42 25.19 5.83
CA GLY A 111 -9.68 24.72 5.27
C GLY A 111 -9.66 23.25 4.86
N LYS A 112 -10.36 22.89 3.78
CA LYS A 112 -10.56 21.48 3.40
C LYS A 112 -9.94 21.08 2.07
N ASP A 113 -9.29 21.97 1.34
CA ASP A 113 -8.88 21.71 -0.04
C ASP A 113 -7.46 21.13 -0.17
N ASN A 114 -6.95 20.46 0.86
CA ASN A 114 -5.64 19.83 0.78
C ASN A 114 -5.71 18.54 -0.05
N THR A 115 -4.64 18.32 -0.82
CA THR A 115 -4.42 17.06 -1.53
C THR A 115 -3.18 16.37 -0.97
N ILE A 116 -3.28 15.07 -0.70
CA ILE A 116 -2.16 14.21 -0.37
C ILE A 116 -2.03 13.15 -1.47
N VAL A 117 -0.85 13.00 -2.05
CA VAL A 117 -0.55 11.96 -3.04
C VAL A 117 0.49 11.03 -2.45
N VAL A 118 0.24 9.72 -2.53
CA VAL A 118 1.19 8.67 -2.15
C VAL A 118 1.52 7.87 -3.40
N ASN A 119 2.79 7.86 -3.78
CA ASN A 119 3.32 7.02 -4.85
C ASN A 119 4.01 5.80 -4.22
N HIS A 120 3.41 4.63 -4.40
CA HIS A 120 3.90 3.38 -3.85
C HIS A 120 4.50 2.50 -4.95
N PHE A 121 5.80 2.28 -4.85
CA PHE A 121 6.55 1.37 -5.72
C PHE A 121 6.23 -0.08 -5.35
N VAL A 122 5.47 -0.74 -6.21
CA VAL A 122 5.08 -2.14 -6.04
C VAL A 122 6.13 -3.01 -6.71
N TYR A 123 6.70 -3.93 -5.96
CA TYR A 123 7.59 -4.94 -6.50
C TYR A 123 7.12 -6.33 -6.07
N PRO A 124 7.22 -7.33 -6.96
CA PRO A 124 6.93 -8.70 -6.58
C PRO A 124 7.89 -9.11 -5.45
N LYS A 125 7.35 -9.74 -4.41
CA LYS A 125 8.18 -10.37 -3.36
C LYS A 125 8.95 -11.51 -4.01
N THR A 126 10.22 -11.30 -4.29
CA THR A 126 11.10 -12.28 -4.96
C THR A 126 11.20 -13.58 -4.16
N TYR A 127 11.04 -13.53 -2.84
CA TYR A 127 11.01 -14.71 -1.97
C TYR A 127 9.70 -15.51 -2.05
N ALA A 128 8.60 -14.96 -2.58
CA ALA A 128 7.39 -15.73 -2.86
C ALA A 128 7.56 -16.69 -4.04
N LEU A 129 8.72 -16.65 -4.71
CA LEU A 129 9.15 -17.60 -5.72
C LEU A 129 9.87 -18.82 -5.10
N TYR A 130 10.06 -18.85 -3.78
CA TYR A 130 10.77 -19.90 -3.03
C TYR A 130 9.94 -20.32 -1.79
N GLN A 131 9.94 -21.61 -1.43
CA GLN A 131 9.38 -22.03 -0.13
C GLN A 131 10.37 -21.80 1.02
N SER A 132 9.91 -21.90 2.27
CA SER A 132 10.68 -21.65 3.50
C SER A 132 11.95 -22.51 3.67
N GLY A 133 12.12 -23.58 2.87
CA GLY A 133 13.31 -24.42 2.83
C GLY A 133 14.38 -24.00 1.82
N GLY A 134 14.22 -22.88 1.10
CA GLY A 134 15.18 -22.41 0.10
C GLY A 134 15.14 -23.15 -1.23
N ASP A 135 14.54 -24.33 -1.30
CA ASP A 135 14.34 -25.08 -2.54
C ASP A 135 12.96 -24.85 -3.17
N ILE A 136 12.98 -24.85 -4.50
CA ILE A 136 11.81 -24.89 -5.38
C ILE A 136 11.17 -26.26 -5.19
N VAL A 137 10.19 -26.37 -4.29
CA VAL A 137 9.59 -27.65 -3.90
C VAL A 137 8.94 -28.33 -5.11
N HIS A 138 9.64 -29.35 -5.62
CA HIS A 138 9.16 -30.48 -6.43
C HIS A 138 8.71 -30.18 -7.87
N SER A 139 9.63 -29.90 -8.79
CA SER A 139 9.40 -30.31 -10.18
C SER A 139 10.66 -30.91 -10.78
N SER A 140 10.61 -32.22 -11.03
CA SER A 140 11.51 -32.99 -11.89
C SER A 140 11.39 -32.57 -13.37
N GLY A 141 11.32 -31.26 -13.64
CA GLY A 141 11.07 -30.63 -14.93
C GLY A 141 10.80 -29.15 -14.73
N GLY A 142 11.82 -28.31 -14.89
CA GLY A 142 11.64 -26.86 -14.98
C GLY A 142 11.24 -26.52 -16.42
N SER A 143 10.00 -26.11 -16.65
CA SER A 143 9.60 -25.65 -17.99
C SER A 143 10.18 -24.27 -18.25
N ALA A 144 10.55 -23.98 -19.50
CA ALA A 144 11.15 -22.69 -19.91
C ALA A 144 10.26 -21.49 -19.54
N GLU A 145 8.95 -21.68 -19.49
CA GLU A 145 7.97 -20.67 -19.09
C GLU A 145 8.15 -20.24 -17.62
N LYS A 146 8.53 -21.17 -16.74
CA LYS A 146 8.72 -20.90 -15.31
C LYS A 146 9.99 -20.11 -15.02
N GLU A 147 11.10 -20.44 -15.69
CA GLU A 147 12.34 -19.65 -15.63
C GLU A 147 12.14 -18.25 -16.20
N ASN A 148 11.35 -18.13 -17.27
CA ASN A 148 10.99 -16.84 -17.85
C ASN A 148 10.19 -15.96 -16.86
N LEU A 149 9.22 -16.52 -16.13
CA LEU A 149 8.46 -15.77 -15.12
C LEU A 149 9.34 -15.26 -13.97
N ILE A 150 10.30 -16.05 -13.52
CA ILE A 150 11.28 -15.64 -12.50
C ILE A 150 12.14 -14.48 -13.03
N LYS A 151 12.69 -14.63 -14.25
CA LYS A 151 13.51 -13.60 -14.88
C LYS A 151 12.74 -12.29 -15.06
N VAL A 152 11.50 -12.35 -15.53
CA VAL A 152 10.63 -11.18 -15.67
C VAL A 152 10.37 -10.51 -14.31
N SER A 153 10.05 -11.31 -13.28
CA SER A 153 9.79 -10.78 -11.93
C SER A 153 11.03 -10.10 -11.32
N TYR A 154 12.21 -10.70 -11.49
CA TYR A 154 13.49 -10.13 -11.06
C TYR A 154 13.79 -8.82 -11.79
N GLU A 155 13.59 -8.78 -13.11
CA GLU A 155 13.80 -7.56 -13.90
C GLU A 155 12.85 -6.43 -13.49
N ILE A 156 11.58 -6.73 -13.20
CA ILE A 156 10.63 -5.75 -12.66
C ILE A 156 11.11 -5.22 -11.31
N TYR A 157 11.54 -6.09 -10.39
CA TYR A 157 12.09 -5.69 -9.10
C TYR A 157 13.31 -4.77 -9.27
N ARG A 158 14.29 -5.20 -10.07
CA ARG A 158 15.55 -4.48 -10.31
C ARG A 158 15.28 -3.08 -10.88
N LYS A 159 14.46 -2.98 -11.93
CA LYS A 159 14.10 -1.70 -12.54
C LYS A 159 13.32 -0.80 -11.57
N THR A 160 12.37 -1.36 -10.82
CA THR A 160 11.59 -0.62 -9.82
C THR A 160 12.50 -0.01 -8.75
N MET A 161 13.46 -0.79 -8.23
CA MET A 161 14.42 -0.32 -7.23
C MET A 161 15.36 0.75 -7.80
N GLN A 162 15.85 0.55 -9.02
CA GLN A 162 16.72 1.53 -9.70
C GLN A 162 15.99 2.86 -9.98
N THR A 163 14.76 2.81 -10.50
CA THR A 163 13.94 4.01 -10.73
C THR A 163 13.67 4.75 -9.42
N ARG A 164 13.35 4.00 -8.35
CA ARG A 164 13.16 4.55 -7.00
C ARG A 164 14.42 5.29 -6.52
N GLU A 165 15.59 4.66 -6.61
CA GLU A 165 16.86 5.25 -6.18
C GLU A 165 17.23 6.50 -7.00
N ASN A 166 17.11 6.43 -8.32
CA ASN A 166 17.38 7.57 -9.20
C ASN A 166 16.47 8.77 -8.89
N HIS A 167 15.19 8.51 -8.64
CA HIS A 167 14.24 9.54 -8.26
C HIS A 167 14.65 10.20 -6.94
N GLN A 168 15.02 9.40 -5.94
CA GLN A 168 15.57 9.88 -4.67
C GLN A 168 16.76 10.83 -4.84
N LEU A 169 17.69 10.51 -5.75
CA LEU A 169 18.87 11.34 -6.02
C LEU A 169 18.54 12.65 -6.74
N SER A 170 17.40 12.72 -7.43
CA SER A 170 17.00 13.88 -8.25
C SER A 170 16.28 14.98 -7.48
N ILE A 171 15.60 14.66 -6.37
CA ILE A 171 14.81 15.62 -5.57
C ILE A 171 15.69 16.29 -4.49
N LYS A 172 16.90 16.72 -4.85
CA LYS A 172 17.79 17.46 -3.94
C LYS A 172 17.31 18.89 -3.69
#